data_AF-A0A7W1LE09-F1
#
_entry.id   AF-A0A7W1LE09-F1
#
_cell.length_a   1.000
_cell.length_b   1.000
_cell.length_c   1.000
_cell.angle_alpha   90.00
_cell.angle_beta   90.00
_cell.angle_gamma   90.00
#
_symmetry.space_group_name_H-M   'P 1'
#
loop_
_entity.id
_entity.type
_entity.pdbx_description
1 polymer ?
#
loop_
_entity_poly.entity_id
_entity_poly.type
_entity_poly.pdbx_seq_one_letter_code
_entity_poly.pdbx_strand_id
1 'polypeptide(L)'
;MEVFAPPFLLLDISKIFEGFGLVLIILIGLKLLKILKMFLAEDKIKPEIVVEVAVIALCNKIITLDTKHTSGDVLLGIAAILIGLSAGYFVFRFRASNKENNQKTPVAEKSDGES
;
A
#
# COMPACT_ATOMS: atom_id res chain seq x y z
N MET A 1 7.56 18.27 -49.74
CA MET A 1 6.20 18.33 -49.19
C MET A 1 6.27 17.68 -47.83
N GLU A 2 6.35 18.51 -46.80
CA GLU A 2 6.54 18.06 -45.41
C GLU A 2 5.38 17.15 -45.01
N VAL A 3 5.72 15.95 -44.57
CA VAL A 3 4.76 14.97 -44.08
C VAL A 3 4.21 15.52 -42.77
N PHE A 4 3.01 16.09 -42.85
CA PHE A 4 2.19 16.50 -41.71
C PHE A 4 1.74 15.22 -40.98
N ALA A 5 2.67 14.59 -40.26
CA ALA A 5 2.33 13.56 -39.30
C ALA A 5 1.64 14.27 -38.12
N PRO A 6 0.38 13.91 -37.79
CA PRO A 6 -0.34 14.62 -36.77
C PRO A 6 0.34 14.48 -35.39
N PRO A 7 0.52 15.58 -34.62
CA PRO A 7 1.29 15.61 -33.38
C PRO A 7 0.61 14.88 -32.20
N PHE A 8 -0.57 14.29 -32.41
CA PHE A 8 -1.33 13.56 -31.40
C PHE A 8 -0.87 12.11 -31.21
N LEU A 9 -0.11 11.53 -32.15
CA LEU A 9 0.36 10.13 -32.07
C LEU A 9 1.65 9.96 -31.23
N LEU A 10 2.23 11.06 -30.74
CA LEU A 10 3.39 11.06 -29.82
C LEU A 10 2.95 11.26 -28.36
N LEU A 11 1.79 10.74 -27.97
CA LEU A 11 1.48 10.60 -26.55
C LEU A 11 2.45 9.58 -25.95
N ASP A 12 3.59 10.10 -25.49
CA ASP A 12 4.60 9.33 -24.79
C ASP A 12 3.96 8.77 -23.52
N ILE A 13 3.98 7.44 -23.38
CA ILE A 13 3.47 6.73 -22.20
C ILE A 13 4.04 7.40 -20.93
N SER A 14 5.30 7.82 -20.97
CA SER A 14 5.95 8.51 -19.85
C SER A 14 5.19 9.77 -19.41
N LYS A 15 4.65 10.56 -20.34
CA LYS A 15 3.90 11.78 -20.03
C LYS A 15 2.53 11.50 -19.44
N ILE A 16 1.89 10.41 -19.87
CA ILE A 16 0.64 9.94 -19.30
C ILE A 16 0.86 9.46 -17.85
N PHE A 17 1.92 8.68 -17.60
CA PHE A 17 2.29 8.22 -16.25
C PHE A 17 2.69 9.38 -15.32
N GLU A 18 3.39 10.39 -15.84
CA GLU A 18 3.72 11.61 -15.10
C GLU A 18 2.44 12.37 -14.65
N GLY A 19 1.46 12.49 -15.55
CA GLY A 19 0.14 13.06 -15.21
C GLY A 19 -0.65 12.22 -14.19
N PHE A 20 -0.63 10.90 -14.31
CA PHE A 20 -1.25 10.01 -13.32
C PHE A 20 -0.56 10.09 -11.96
N GLY A 21 0.77 10.20 -11.90
CA GLY A 21 1.53 10.36 -10.66
C GLY A 21 1.10 11.58 -9.85
N LEU A 22 0.80 12.70 -10.51
CA LEU A 22 0.27 13.90 -9.87
C LEU A 22 -1.11 13.66 -9.24
N VAL A 23 -2.02 12.98 -9.96
CA VAL A 23 -3.34 12.61 -9.42
C VAL A 23 -3.21 11.62 -8.26
N LEU A 24 -2.31 10.65 -8.34
CA LEU A 24 -2.04 9.70 -7.26
C LEU A 24 -1.49 10.38 -6.00
N ILE A 25 -0.63 11.39 -6.15
CA ILE A 25 -0.15 12.25 -5.05
C ILE A 25 -1.31 12.97 -4.35
N ILE A 26 -2.24 13.52 -5.13
CA ILE A 26 -3.43 14.19 -4.59
C ILE A 26 -4.30 13.18 -3.82
N LEU A 27 -4.49 11.96 -4.34
CA LEU A 27 -5.25 10.91 -3.66
C LEU A 27 -4.60 10.47 -2.34
N ILE A 28 -3.27 10.38 -2.28
CA ILE A 28 -2.54 10.11 -1.03
C ILE A 28 -2.77 11.23 -0.03
N GLY A 29 -2.68 12.50 -0.47
CA GLY A 29 -2.97 13.66 0.37
C GLY A 29 -4.39 13.64 0.96
N LEU A 30 -5.39 13.33 0.14
CA LEU A 30 -6.78 13.19 0.61
C LEU A 30 -6.96 12.06 1.62
N LYS A 31 -6.26 10.93 1.43
CA LYS A 31 -6.27 9.82 2.41
C LYS A 31 -5.60 10.22 3.73
N LEU A 32 -4.48 10.93 3.68
CA LEU A 32 -3.83 11.45 4.88
C LEU A 32 -4.72 12.44 5.64
N LEU A 33 -5.43 13.33 4.93
CA LEU A 33 -6.40 14.23 5.57
C LEU A 33 -7.52 13.47 6.29
N LYS A 34 -7.99 12.35 5.72
CA LYS A 34 -8.98 11.49 6.38
C LYS A 34 -8.44 10.85 7.66
N ILE A 35 -7.18 10.40 7.65
CA ILE A 35 -6.50 9.87 8.83
C ILE A 35 -6.30 10.96 9.88
N LEU A 36 -5.89 12.15 9.48
CA LEU A 36 -5.72 13.28 10.37
C LEU A 36 -7.05 13.68 11.04
N LYS A 37 -8.15 13.72 10.26
CA LYS A 37 -9.48 13.96 10.80
C LYS A 37 -9.93 12.87 11.77
N MET A 38 -9.66 11.60 11.46
CA MET A 38 -9.98 10.50 12.36
C MET A 38 -9.19 10.62 13.67
N PHE A 39 -7.89 10.88 13.61
CA PHE A 39 -7.05 11.09 14.78
C PHE A 39 -7.55 12.22 15.68
N LEU A 40 -8.03 13.31 15.07
CA LEU A 40 -8.51 14.48 15.82
C LEU A 40 -9.94 14.29 16.36
N ALA A 41 -10.77 13.47 15.74
CA ALA A 41 -12.17 13.27 16.11
C ALA A 41 -12.39 12.07 17.06
N GLU A 42 -11.69 10.97 16.82
CA GLU A 42 -11.74 9.76 17.62
C GLU A 42 -10.30 9.49 18.06
N ASP A 43 -10.00 9.55 19.36
CA ASP A 43 -8.67 9.36 19.97
C ASP A 43 -8.11 7.91 19.79
N LYS A 44 -8.57 7.20 18.75
CA LYS A 44 -8.21 5.85 18.37
C LYS A 44 -8.04 5.76 16.85
N ILE A 45 -6.78 5.73 16.43
CA ILE A 45 -6.44 5.34 15.06
C ILE A 45 -6.63 3.84 14.94
N LYS A 46 -7.53 3.42 14.03
CA LYS A 46 -7.67 2.02 13.63
C LYS A 46 -6.42 1.59 12.84
N PRO A 47 -5.64 0.60 13.32
CA PRO A 47 -4.37 0.23 12.69
C PRO A 47 -4.56 -0.31 11.26
N GLU A 48 -5.76 -0.78 10.90
CA GLU A 48 -6.06 -1.24 9.54
C GLU A 48 -5.87 -0.13 8.48
N ILE A 49 -6.25 1.11 8.82
CA ILE A 49 -6.24 2.23 7.87
C ILE A 49 -4.80 2.71 7.58
N VAL A 50 -3.91 2.59 8.58
CA VAL A 50 -2.50 2.97 8.43
C VAL A 50 -1.80 2.01 7.45
N VAL A 51 -2.12 0.71 7.52
CA VAL A 51 -1.57 -0.31 6.63
C VAL A 51 -2.01 -0.07 5.19
N GLU A 52 -3.28 0.30 4.96
CA GLU A 52 -3.75 0.66 3.61
C GLU A 52 -2.96 1.82 3.02
N VAL A 53 -2.73 2.89 3.80
CA VAL A 53 -2.00 4.06 3.32
C VAL A 53 -0.52 3.77 3.09
N ALA A 54 0.10 2.91 3.91
CA ALA A 54 1.47 2.45 3.68
C ALA A 54 1.61 1.72 2.34
N VAL A 55 0.67 0.83 1.99
CA VAL A 55 0.67 0.11 0.70
C VAL A 55 0.50 1.08 -0.47
N ILE A 56 -0.41 2.05 -0.37
CA ILE A 56 -0.65 3.03 -1.44
C ILE A 56 0.57 3.93 -1.67
N ALA A 57 1.22 4.37 -0.59
CA ALA A 57 2.44 5.18 -0.68
C ALA A 57 3.56 4.43 -1.40
N LEU A 58 3.70 3.13 -1.13
CA LEU A 58 4.65 2.27 -1.82
C LEU A 58 4.32 2.12 -3.31
N CYS A 59 3.05 1.89 -3.67
CA CYS A 59 2.63 1.78 -5.07
C CYS A 59 3.00 3.03 -5.88
N ASN A 60 2.82 4.23 -5.32
CA ASN A 60 3.17 5.48 -6.02
C ASN A 60 4.69 5.62 -6.25
N LYS A 61 5.52 5.10 -5.33
CA LYS A 61 6.98 5.05 -5.49
C LYS A 61 7.41 4.09 -6.61
N ILE A 62 6.68 2.99 -6.78
CA ILE A 62 6.95 1.98 -7.83
C ILE A 62 6.49 2.47 -9.21
N ILE A 63 5.34 3.15 -9.30
CA ILE A 63 4.78 3.66 -10.57
C ILE A 63 5.63 4.81 -11.14
N THR A 64 6.18 5.67 -10.29
CA THR A 64 7.02 6.81 -10.69
C THR A 64 8.46 6.39 -11.05
N LEU A 65 8.77 5.10 -10.97
CA LEU A 65 10.10 4.58 -11.20
C LEU A 65 10.37 4.48 -12.70
N ASP A 66 11.27 5.33 -13.21
CA ASP A 66 11.63 5.34 -14.63
C ASP A 66 12.49 4.13 -14.97
N THR A 67 11.92 3.18 -15.72
CA THR A 67 12.60 1.96 -16.17
C THR A 67 13.44 2.17 -17.44
N LYS A 68 13.38 3.35 -18.09
CA LYS A 68 14.09 3.61 -19.36
C LYS A 68 15.55 4.04 -19.19
N HIS A 69 15.90 4.73 -18.11
CA HIS A 69 17.29 5.10 -17.77
C HIS A 69 17.95 4.18 -16.74
N THR A 70 17.23 3.15 -16.33
CA THR A 70 17.62 2.27 -15.24
C THR A 70 18.32 1.05 -15.83
N SER A 71 19.63 0.92 -15.55
CA SER A 71 20.42 -0.27 -15.92
C SER A 71 19.68 -1.54 -15.47
N GLY A 72 19.74 -2.61 -16.26
CA GLY A 72 19.02 -3.87 -15.99
C GLY A 72 19.26 -4.41 -14.58
N ASP A 73 20.43 -4.16 -13.99
CA ASP A 73 20.79 -4.52 -12.62
C ASP A 73 19.89 -3.86 -11.57
N VAL A 74 19.53 -2.58 -11.77
CA VAL A 74 18.68 -1.85 -10.84
C VAL A 74 17.23 -2.33 -10.96
N LEU A 75 16.77 -2.65 -12.18
CA LEU A 75 15.45 -3.24 -12.39
C LEU A 75 15.32 -4.61 -11.70
N LEU A 76 16.38 -5.42 -11.75
CA LEU A 76 16.47 -6.69 -11.02
C LEU A 76 16.46 -6.47 -9.49
N GLY A 77 17.17 -5.45 -9.01
CA GLY A 77 17.16 -5.06 -7.60
C GLY A 77 15.78 -4.64 -7.10
N ILE A 78 15.02 -3.91 -7.91
CA ILE A 78 13.63 -3.52 -7.60
C ILE A 78 12.73 -4.76 -7.54
N ALA A 79 12.85 -5.68 -8.49
CA ALA A 79 12.09 -6.93 -8.48
C ALA A 79 12.41 -7.78 -7.23
N ALA A 80 13.68 -7.85 -6.82
CA ALA A 80 14.08 -8.54 -5.60
C ALA A 80 13.49 -7.89 -4.33
N ILE A 81 13.44 -6.56 -4.26
CA ILE A 81 12.80 -5.82 -3.15
C ILE A 81 11.30 -6.11 -3.11
N LEU A 82 10.62 -6.13 -4.26
CA LEU A 82 9.18 -6.44 -4.32
C LEU A 82 8.89 -7.86 -3.82
N ILE A 83 9.70 -8.85 -4.22
CA ILE A 83 9.57 -10.23 -3.76
C ILE A 83 9.85 -10.33 -2.25
N GLY A 84 10.90 -9.68 -1.77
CA GLY A 84 11.24 -9.65 -0.34
C GLY A 84 10.13 -9.02 0.51
N LEU A 85 9.52 -7.94 0.02
CA LEU A 85 8.42 -7.27 0.70
C LEU A 85 7.12 -8.09 0.67
N SER A 86 6.83 -8.75 -0.46
CA SER A 86 5.71 -9.69 -0.57
C SER A 86 5.83 -10.86 0.41
N ALA A 87 7.04 -11.44 0.52
CA ALA A 87 7.34 -12.49 1.49
C ALA A 87 7.21 -11.98 2.93
N GLY A 88 7.72 -10.78 3.23
CA GLY A 88 7.57 -10.14 4.54
C GLY A 88 6.10 -9.91 4.92
N TYR A 89 5.28 -9.42 3.98
CA TYR A 89 3.84 -9.27 4.18
C TYR A 89 3.15 -10.61 4.41
N PHE A 90 3.51 -11.65 3.67
CA PHE A 90 2.96 -12.99 3.83
C PHE A 90 3.24 -13.54 5.23
N VAL A 91 4.48 -13.42 5.72
CA VAL A 91 4.85 -13.86 7.09
C VAL A 91 4.12 -13.04 8.15
N PHE A 92 4.01 -11.73 7.97
CA PHE A 92 3.28 -10.87 8.91
C PHE A 92 1.78 -11.20 8.95
N ARG A 93 1.16 -11.38 7.77
CA ARG A 93 -0.25 -11.79 7.64
C ARG A 93 -0.51 -13.17 8.24
N PHE A 94 0.41 -14.12 8.02
CA PHE A 94 0.32 -15.47 8.58
C PHE A 94 0.41 -15.45 10.10
N ARG A 95 1.30 -14.64 10.68
CA ARG A 95 1.41 -14.46 12.14
C ARG A 95 0.22 -13.72 12.74
N ALA A 96 -0.34 -12.74 12.03
CA ALA A 96 -1.56 -12.05 12.46
C ALA A 96 -2.76 -13.01 12.50
N SER A 97 -2.88 -13.92 11.54
CA SER A 97 -3.92 -14.97 11.53
C SER A 97 -3.74 -16.01 12.65
N ASN A 98 -2.51 -16.22 13.12
CA ASN A 98 -2.22 -17.15 14.23
C ASN A 98 -2.49 -16.55 15.62
N LYS A 99 -2.82 -15.26 15.73
CA LYS A 99 -3.16 -14.62 17.00
C LYS A 99 -4.65 -14.72 17.36
N GLU A 100 -5.53 -15.03 16.40
CA GLU A 100 -6.97 -15.20 16.62
C GLU A 100 -7.33 -16.59 17.20
N ASN A 101 -6.45 -17.58 17.07
CA ASN A 101 -6.69 -18.95 17.58
C ASN A 101 -6.25 -19.20 19.03
N ASN A 102 -5.69 -18.20 19.74
CA ASN A 102 -5.20 -18.38 21.11
C ASN A 102 -5.88 -17.46 22.14
N GLN A 103 -7.04 -16.87 21.79
CA GLN A 103 -7.85 -16.07 22.72
C GLN A 103 -9.34 -16.44 22.66
N LYS A 104 -9.64 -17.74 22.58
CA LYS A 104 -10.87 -18.31 23.16
C LYS A 104 -10.47 -19.37 24.17
N THR A 105 -10.16 -18.91 25.38
CA THR A 105 -10.71 -19.39 26.66
C THR A 105 -9.82 -18.82 27.77
N PRO A 106 -10.33 -17.86 28.55
CA PRO A 106 -10.31 -18.08 30.00
C PRO A 106 -11.65 -17.67 30.66
N VAL A 107 -12.23 -18.68 31.33
CA VAL A 107 -12.94 -18.62 32.63
C VAL A 107 -14.10 -17.62 32.81
N ALA A 108 -15.31 -18.16 32.97
CA ALA A 108 -16.30 -17.74 33.96
C ALA A 108 -16.79 -19.04 34.64
N GLU A 109 -16.34 -19.38 35.86
CA GLU A 109 -16.79 -18.87 37.16
C GLU A 109 -18.15 -19.48 37.59
N LYS A 110 -18.09 -20.58 38.35
CA LYS A 110 -18.47 -20.74 39.77
C LYS A 110 -19.98 -20.85 40.03
N SER A 111 -20.36 -21.92 40.73
CA SER A 111 -20.89 -21.94 42.11
C SER A 111 -21.88 -23.10 42.27
N ASP A 112 -21.53 -23.96 43.22
CA ASP A 112 -22.38 -24.56 44.26
C ASP A 112 -23.56 -25.48 43.90
N GLY A 113 -23.65 -26.58 44.66
CA GLY A 113 -24.75 -27.54 44.67
C GLY A 113 -24.21 -28.98 44.67
N GLU A 114 -23.66 -29.47 45.78
CA GLU A 114 -24.42 -30.15 46.83
C GLU A 114 -24.87 -31.56 46.41
N SER A 115 -24.11 -32.57 46.87
CA SER A 115 -24.53 -33.83 47.50
C SER A 115 -23.51 -34.94 47.25
#